data_AF-A0A3D1S7L7-F1
#
_entry.id   AF-A0A3D1S7L7-F1
#
_cell.length_a   1.000
_cell.length_b   1.000
_cell.length_c   1.000
_cell.angle_alpha   90.00
_cell.angle_beta   90.00
_cell.angle_gamma   90.00
#
_symmetry.space_group_name_H-M   'P 1'
#
loop_
_entity.id
_entity.type
_entity.pdbx_description
1 polymer ?
#
loop_
_entity_poly.entity_id
_entity_poly.type
_entity_poly.pdbx_seq_one_letter_code
_entity_poly.pdbx_strand_id
1 'polypeptide(L)'
;PVKGILRNTIYQHFVGGTSIADCSKTIQKLAVRNVGTILDFAVEGEERDELFDATCAEVIRTIEFARNNRHVPFSAFKITGVGRFDLLAKVSEKAQLSEEESKEYRRVYDRVESIFKRGYDLGVPILIDAEHTWIQPVLDDLVLEMMERYNKDVPIVQNTYQMYRHDAIHRLKEHHRIALDMGVKFGLKIVRGAYMEIERARAAEMGYPSPIQPDKPATDHDFNEVIRYFMDHLDTIHFMVATHNEVSSQLLAQLIDERGLPHDHPHIYFSQLYGMSDHITFNLAEKGYNVVKYVPYGEVKTMMPYLFRRAEENTSVKGQSSRELKLIEKEVRRRKGK
;
A
#
# COMPACT_ATOMS: atom_id res chain seq x y z
N PRO A 1 16.03 9.03 29.03
CA PRO A 1 14.80 9.86 29.18
C PRO A 1 14.29 10.49 27.86
N VAL A 2 15.09 11.34 27.19
CA VAL A 2 14.67 12.07 25.97
C VAL A 2 14.43 11.15 24.76
N LYS A 3 15.29 10.13 24.56
CA LYS A 3 15.11 9.14 23.47
C LYS A 3 13.81 8.33 23.58
N GLY A 4 13.35 8.02 24.80
CA GLY A 4 12.11 7.27 25.02
C GLY A 4 10.85 8.09 24.75
N ILE A 5 10.86 9.36 25.17
CA ILE A 5 9.75 10.29 24.89
C ILE A 5 9.67 10.56 23.38
N LEU A 6 10.79 10.85 22.72
CA LEU A 6 10.82 11.09 21.28
C LEU A 6 10.34 9.87 20.49
N ARG A 7 10.76 8.65 20.89
CA ARG A 7 10.33 7.39 20.29
C ARG A 7 8.82 7.18 20.45
N ASN A 8 8.26 7.46 21.62
CA ASN A 8 6.82 7.34 21.85
C ASN A 8 6.02 8.37 21.05
N THR A 9 6.49 9.62 20.95
CA THR A 9 5.81 10.67 20.18
C THR A 9 5.82 10.37 18.67
N ILE A 10 6.97 9.94 18.12
CA ILE A 10 7.08 9.56 16.70
C ILE A 10 6.22 8.33 16.42
N TYR A 11 6.25 7.34 17.30
CA TYR A 11 5.42 6.14 17.17
C TYR A 11 3.93 6.49 17.12
N GLN A 12 3.41 7.28 18.07
CA GLN A 12 2.00 7.66 18.10
C GLN A 12 1.55 8.51 16.90
N HIS A 13 2.50 9.16 16.22
CA HIS A 13 2.20 9.95 15.04
C HIS A 13 1.99 9.11 13.78
N PHE A 14 2.80 8.06 13.59
CA PHE A 14 2.80 7.24 12.36
C PHE A 14 2.20 5.84 12.52
N VAL A 15 1.90 5.42 13.76
CA VAL A 15 1.38 4.09 14.07
C VAL A 15 0.02 4.22 14.74
N GLY A 16 -0.95 3.43 14.26
CA GLY A 16 -2.34 3.51 14.71
C GLY A 16 -2.60 2.91 16.09
N GLY A 17 -1.75 1.97 16.52
CA GLY A 17 -1.84 1.26 17.79
C GLY A 17 -0.87 0.08 17.87
N THR A 18 -0.91 -0.64 18.99
CA THR A 18 -0.11 -1.85 19.21
C THR A 18 -0.86 -3.13 18.86
N SER A 19 -2.19 -3.08 18.73
CA SER A 19 -3.08 -4.19 18.38
C SER A 19 -4.29 -3.69 17.57
N ILE A 20 -5.05 -4.60 16.96
CA ILE A 20 -6.33 -4.27 16.28
C ILE A 20 -7.26 -3.51 17.22
N ALA A 21 -7.38 -3.96 18.48
CA ALA A 21 -8.23 -3.31 19.48
C ALA A 21 -7.78 -1.88 19.77
N ASP A 22 -6.47 -1.66 19.93
CA ASP A 22 -5.89 -0.33 20.20
C ASP A 22 -6.08 0.64 19.03
N CYS A 23 -6.13 0.13 17.80
CA CYS A 23 -6.38 0.93 16.61
C CYS A 23 -7.78 1.55 16.58
N SER A 24 -8.72 1.07 17.40
CA SER A 24 -10.12 1.56 17.41
C SER A 24 -10.22 3.08 17.59
N LYS A 25 -9.36 3.67 18.44
CA LYS A 25 -9.34 5.13 18.65
C LYS A 25 -8.91 5.88 17.38
N THR A 26 -7.89 5.36 16.70
CA THR A 26 -7.38 5.91 15.44
C THR A 26 -8.42 5.79 14.33
N ILE A 27 -9.06 4.62 14.21
CA ILE A 27 -10.14 4.37 13.25
C ILE A 27 -11.30 5.35 13.49
N GLN A 28 -11.76 5.51 14.73
CA GLN A 28 -12.85 6.45 15.04
C GLN A 28 -12.49 7.90 14.72
N LYS A 29 -11.25 8.32 15.01
CA LYS A 29 -10.76 9.67 14.68
C LYS A 29 -10.82 9.94 13.18
N LEU A 30 -10.44 8.97 12.35
CA LEU A 30 -10.52 9.07 10.89
C LEU A 30 -11.96 9.00 10.39
N ALA A 31 -12.76 8.10 10.95
CA ALA A 31 -14.16 7.88 10.59
C ALA A 31 -15.03 9.13 10.76
N VAL A 32 -14.82 9.93 11.80
CA VAL A 32 -15.53 11.20 12.03
C VAL A 32 -15.32 12.21 10.89
N ARG A 33 -14.27 12.03 10.08
CA ARG A 33 -13.96 12.84 8.90
C ARG A 33 -14.22 12.12 7.58
N ASN A 34 -15.02 11.03 7.60
CA ASN A 34 -15.29 10.18 6.45
C ASN A 34 -14.03 9.59 5.80
N VAL A 35 -12.99 9.34 6.59
CA VAL A 35 -11.75 8.70 6.13
C VAL A 35 -11.77 7.24 6.58
N GLY A 36 -11.65 6.31 5.62
CA GLY A 36 -11.50 4.89 5.90
C GLY A 36 -10.08 4.54 6.35
N THR A 37 -9.90 3.33 6.86
CA THR A 37 -8.62 2.82 7.37
C THR A 37 -8.25 1.53 6.65
N ILE A 38 -6.98 1.42 6.25
CA ILE A 38 -6.36 0.16 5.84
C ILE A 38 -5.50 -0.27 7.01
N LEU A 39 -5.85 -1.35 7.69
CA LEU A 39 -5.01 -1.89 8.76
C LEU A 39 -3.88 -2.72 8.14
N ASP A 40 -2.65 -2.40 8.53
CA ASP A 40 -1.44 -3.15 8.16
C ASP A 40 -0.76 -3.66 9.42
N PHE A 41 -0.67 -4.99 9.54
CA PHE A 41 0.14 -5.60 10.57
C PHE A 41 1.60 -5.55 10.12
N ALA A 42 2.32 -4.54 10.62
CA ALA A 42 3.65 -4.20 10.14
C ALA A 42 4.72 -5.08 10.80
N VAL A 43 4.84 -6.30 10.27
CA VAL A 43 5.92 -7.25 10.55
C VAL A 43 6.70 -7.49 9.26
N GLU A 44 8.03 -7.38 9.34
CA GLU A 44 8.96 -7.48 8.23
C GLU A 44 10.24 -8.20 8.68
N GLY A 45 10.85 -8.98 7.79
CA GLY A 45 12.16 -9.59 8.04
C GLY A 45 12.12 -10.78 9.00
N GLU A 46 11.00 -11.50 9.05
CA GLU A 46 10.93 -12.77 9.80
C GLU A 46 11.55 -13.91 9.00
N GLU A 47 12.13 -14.88 9.71
CA GLU A 47 12.82 -16.04 9.12
C GLU A 47 12.29 -17.38 9.63
N ARG A 48 11.30 -17.35 10.53
CA ARG A 48 10.79 -18.54 11.21
C ARG A 48 9.36 -18.86 10.77
N ASP A 49 9.13 -20.12 10.47
CA ASP A 49 7.85 -20.60 9.91
C ASP A 49 6.68 -20.35 10.88
N GLU A 50 6.90 -20.50 12.19
CA GLU A 50 5.86 -20.25 13.20
C GLU A 50 5.43 -18.78 13.26
N LEU A 51 6.33 -17.85 12.91
CA LEU A 51 6.02 -16.43 12.84
C LEU A 51 5.28 -16.07 11.56
N PHE A 52 5.57 -16.74 10.44
CA PHE A 52 4.78 -16.60 9.22
C PHE A 52 3.34 -17.07 9.43
N ASP A 53 3.13 -18.18 10.15
CA ASP A 53 1.80 -18.66 10.52
C ASP A 53 1.07 -17.67 11.44
N ALA A 54 1.78 -17.12 12.43
CA ALA A 54 1.22 -16.10 13.32
C ALA A 54 0.83 -14.81 12.57
N THR A 55 1.66 -14.37 11.62
CA THR A 55 1.36 -13.23 10.75
C THR A 55 0.16 -13.51 9.85
N CYS A 56 0.09 -14.69 9.23
CA CYS A 56 -1.07 -15.10 8.43
C CYS A 56 -2.36 -15.08 9.26
N ALA A 57 -2.34 -15.63 10.47
CA ALA A 57 -3.47 -15.60 11.38
C ALA A 57 -3.85 -14.16 11.77
N GLU A 58 -2.88 -13.29 12.00
CA GLU A 58 -3.13 -11.87 12.31
C GLU A 58 -3.76 -11.11 11.15
N VAL A 59 -3.29 -11.33 9.92
CA VAL A 59 -3.90 -10.76 8.72
C VAL A 59 -5.33 -11.28 8.55
N ILE A 60 -5.60 -12.55 8.82
CA ILE A 60 -6.99 -13.06 8.82
C ILE A 60 -7.85 -12.33 9.86
N ARG A 61 -7.33 -12.04 11.05
CA ARG A 61 -8.06 -11.24 12.06
C ARG A 61 -8.35 -9.81 11.60
N THR A 62 -7.45 -9.17 10.85
CA THR A 62 -7.74 -7.83 10.31
C THR A 62 -8.86 -7.87 9.26
N ILE A 63 -8.94 -8.93 8.45
CA ILE A 63 -10.04 -9.15 7.49
C ILE A 63 -11.38 -9.33 8.22
N GLU A 64 -11.40 -10.14 9.26
CA GLU A 64 -12.60 -10.37 10.08
C GLU A 64 -13.06 -9.11 10.81
N PHE A 65 -12.12 -8.30 11.27
CA PHE A 65 -12.40 -7.00 11.84
C PHE A 65 -12.97 -6.04 10.79
N ALA A 66 -12.37 -5.99 9.59
CA ALA A 66 -12.82 -5.15 8.48
C ALA A 66 -14.25 -5.47 8.05
N ARG A 67 -14.61 -6.76 7.96
CA ARG A 67 -15.99 -7.18 7.65
C ARG A 67 -17.03 -6.56 8.57
N ASN A 68 -16.70 -6.43 9.86
CA ASN A 68 -17.62 -5.93 10.88
C ASN A 68 -17.48 -4.41 11.12
N ASN A 69 -16.65 -3.72 10.33
CA ASN A 69 -16.38 -2.30 10.50
C ASN A 69 -16.28 -1.59 9.15
N ARG A 70 -17.35 -0.91 8.74
CA ARG A 70 -17.41 -0.13 7.49
C ARG A 70 -16.32 0.94 7.33
N HIS A 71 -15.69 1.37 8.43
CA HIS A 71 -14.60 2.34 8.41
C HIS A 71 -13.23 1.70 8.15
N VAL A 72 -13.17 0.37 7.99
CA VAL A 72 -12.00 -0.39 7.58
C VAL A 72 -12.30 -1.13 6.28
N PRO A 73 -12.35 -0.43 5.13
CA PRO A 73 -12.80 -1.03 3.86
C PRO A 73 -11.79 -1.99 3.21
N PHE A 74 -10.54 -2.03 3.67
CA PHE A 74 -9.49 -2.89 3.13
C PHE A 74 -8.66 -3.52 4.25
N SER A 75 -8.06 -4.67 3.94
CA SER A 75 -6.92 -5.21 4.67
C SER A 75 -5.65 -5.13 3.81
N ALA A 76 -4.48 -5.16 4.43
CA ALA A 76 -3.20 -5.22 3.72
C ALA A 76 -2.22 -6.21 4.38
N PHE A 77 -1.31 -6.77 3.58
CA PHE A 77 -0.19 -7.57 4.05
C PHE A 77 1.01 -7.52 3.10
N LYS A 78 2.16 -8.04 3.56
CA LYS A 78 3.41 -8.19 2.80
C LYS A 78 3.71 -9.66 2.60
N ILE A 79 4.23 -10.03 1.42
CA ILE A 79 4.58 -11.43 1.15
C ILE A 79 5.74 -11.89 2.06
N THR A 80 6.67 -11.00 2.39
CA THR A 80 7.76 -11.29 3.34
C THR A 80 7.30 -11.45 4.78
N GLY A 81 6.06 -11.04 5.10
CA GLY A 81 5.42 -11.33 6.38
C GLY A 81 4.95 -12.78 6.49
N VAL A 82 4.87 -13.52 5.37
CA VAL A 82 4.37 -14.90 5.32
C VAL A 82 5.32 -15.88 4.59
N GLY A 83 6.51 -15.42 4.21
CA GLY A 83 7.52 -16.23 3.53
C GLY A 83 8.92 -15.63 3.61
N ARG A 84 9.93 -16.50 3.63
CA ARG A 84 11.33 -16.10 3.75
C ARG A 84 11.81 -15.38 2.49
N PHE A 85 12.43 -14.23 2.68
CA PHE A 85 12.89 -13.35 1.61
C PHE A 85 13.76 -14.05 0.56
N ASP A 86 14.78 -14.78 1.00
CA ASP A 86 15.70 -15.48 0.11
C ASP A 86 15.03 -16.57 -0.71
N LEU A 87 14.01 -17.25 -0.15
CA LEU A 87 13.21 -18.22 -0.90
C LEU A 87 12.43 -17.52 -2.01
N LEU A 88 11.75 -16.41 -1.70
CA LEU A 88 10.99 -15.63 -2.68
C LEU A 88 11.89 -15.09 -3.81
N ALA A 89 13.10 -14.66 -3.47
CA ALA A 89 14.11 -14.25 -4.44
C ALA A 89 14.51 -15.42 -5.36
N LYS A 90 14.80 -16.59 -4.78
CA LYS A 90 15.15 -17.80 -5.51
C LYS A 90 14.05 -18.26 -6.47
N VAL A 91 12.79 -18.21 -6.02
CA VAL A 91 11.62 -18.52 -6.86
C VAL A 91 11.47 -17.51 -7.99
N SER A 92 11.64 -16.21 -7.71
CA SER A 92 11.56 -15.15 -8.72
C SER A 92 12.63 -15.28 -9.81
N GLU A 93 13.81 -15.80 -9.45
CA GLU A 93 14.89 -16.11 -10.39
C GLU A 93 14.68 -17.44 -11.15
N LYS A 94 13.58 -18.16 -10.86
CA LYS A 94 13.28 -19.50 -11.42
C LYS A 94 14.41 -20.50 -11.17
N ALA A 95 15.14 -20.33 -10.07
CA ALA A 95 16.22 -21.23 -9.68
C ALA A 95 15.68 -22.57 -9.18
N GLN A 96 16.50 -23.61 -9.26
CA GLN A 96 16.12 -24.94 -8.77
C GLN A 96 15.96 -24.93 -7.25
N LEU A 97 14.76 -25.27 -6.78
CA LEU A 97 14.48 -25.48 -5.37
C LEU A 97 14.87 -26.90 -4.95
N SER A 98 15.42 -27.02 -3.75
CA SER A 98 15.49 -28.30 -3.05
C SER A 98 14.10 -28.81 -2.71
N GLU A 99 14.01 -30.07 -2.27
CA GLU A 99 12.74 -30.65 -1.82
C GLU A 99 12.15 -29.84 -0.65
N GLU A 100 12.98 -29.40 0.30
CA GLU A 100 12.50 -28.64 1.45
C GLU A 100 12.12 -27.21 1.12
N GLU A 101 12.85 -26.53 0.23
CA GLU A 101 12.44 -25.23 -0.29
C GLU A 101 11.14 -25.32 -1.09
N SER A 102 10.90 -26.43 -1.81
CA SER A 102 9.64 -26.65 -2.51
C SER A 102 8.47 -26.83 -1.54
N LYS A 103 8.67 -27.54 -0.42
CA LYS A 103 7.68 -27.65 0.66
C LYS A 103 7.48 -26.32 1.36
N GLU A 104 8.54 -25.54 1.60
CA GLU A 104 8.49 -24.20 2.18
C GLU A 104 7.69 -23.25 1.29
N TYR A 105 7.95 -23.25 -0.02
CA TYR A 105 7.23 -22.42 -0.98
C TYR A 105 5.74 -22.79 -1.07
N ARG A 106 5.41 -24.08 -0.97
CA ARG A 106 4.01 -24.52 -0.86
C ARG A 106 3.31 -23.92 0.37
N ARG A 107 3.98 -23.85 1.53
CA ARG A 107 3.41 -23.19 2.72
C ARG A 107 3.21 -21.69 2.52
N VAL A 108 4.12 -21.02 1.80
CA VAL A 108 3.93 -19.61 1.41
C VAL A 108 2.67 -19.45 0.55
N TYR A 109 2.51 -20.31 -0.47
CA TYR A 109 1.31 -20.35 -1.30
C TYR A 109 0.05 -20.55 -0.45
N ASP A 110 0.04 -21.55 0.43
CA ASP A 110 -1.12 -21.87 1.27
C ASP A 110 -1.53 -20.70 2.19
N ARG A 111 -0.56 -19.95 2.73
CA ARG A 111 -0.83 -18.74 3.53
C ARG A 111 -1.42 -17.61 2.70
N VAL A 112 -0.83 -17.32 1.54
CA VAL A 112 -1.32 -16.28 0.61
C VAL A 112 -2.73 -16.61 0.13
N GLU A 113 -2.97 -17.86 -0.25
CA GLU A 113 -4.28 -18.36 -0.65
C GLU A 113 -5.29 -18.23 0.48
N SER A 114 -4.94 -18.64 1.71
CA SER A 114 -5.83 -18.54 2.87
C SER A 114 -6.26 -17.10 3.17
N ILE A 115 -5.33 -16.14 3.04
CA ILE A 115 -5.59 -14.70 3.23
C ILE A 115 -6.59 -14.20 2.18
N PHE A 116 -6.34 -14.45 0.89
CA PHE A 116 -7.22 -13.98 -0.18
C PHE A 116 -8.57 -14.69 -0.18
N LYS A 117 -8.58 -16.00 0.08
CA LYS A 117 -9.81 -16.78 0.26
C LYS A 117 -10.66 -16.20 1.38
N ARG A 118 -10.07 -15.84 2.53
CA ARG A 118 -10.82 -15.21 3.63
C ARG A 118 -11.39 -13.86 3.22
N GLY A 119 -10.61 -13.05 2.49
CA GLY A 119 -11.06 -11.80 1.90
C GLY A 119 -12.27 -12.01 0.97
N TYR A 120 -12.22 -13.03 0.11
CA TYR A 120 -13.31 -13.40 -0.78
C TYR A 120 -14.56 -13.85 -0.02
N ASP A 121 -14.42 -14.79 0.92
CA ASP A 121 -15.52 -15.34 1.72
C ASP A 121 -16.26 -14.25 2.51
N LEU A 122 -15.56 -13.17 2.90
CA LEU A 122 -16.11 -12.04 3.64
C LEU A 122 -16.43 -10.81 2.78
N GLY A 123 -16.07 -10.80 1.50
CA GLY A 123 -16.20 -9.64 0.62
C GLY A 123 -15.37 -8.44 1.07
N VAL A 124 -14.17 -8.68 1.62
CA VAL A 124 -13.21 -7.65 2.03
C VAL A 124 -12.04 -7.64 1.04
N PRO A 125 -11.82 -6.54 0.30
CA PRO A 125 -10.65 -6.41 -0.57
C PRO A 125 -9.33 -6.37 0.20
N ILE A 126 -8.33 -7.06 -0.33
CA ILE A 126 -7.02 -7.29 0.28
C ILE A 126 -5.94 -6.73 -0.63
N LEU A 127 -5.15 -5.82 -0.08
CA LEU A 127 -3.97 -5.26 -0.71
C LEU A 127 -2.75 -6.12 -0.36
N ILE A 128 -1.97 -6.50 -1.36
CA ILE A 128 -0.62 -7.01 -1.15
C ILE A 128 0.39 -5.93 -1.49
N ASP A 129 1.27 -5.62 -0.55
CA ASP A 129 2.29 -4.60 -0.71
C ASP A 129 3.41 -5.05 -1.63
N ALA A 130 3.90 -4.11 -2.45
CA ALA A 130 5.09 -4.32 -3.25
C ALA A 130 6.33 -3.94 -2.46
N GLU A 131 7.33 -4.80 -2.52
CA GLU A 131 8.55 -4.73 -1.71
C GLU A 131 9.76 -4.50 -2.62
N HIS A 132 10.70 -5.43 -2.67
CA HIS A 132 11.92 -5.35 -3.46
C HIS A 132 11.73 -5.86 -4.89
N THR A 133 12.42 -5.26 -5.87
CA THR A 133 12.21 -5.60 -7.29
C THR A 133 12.46 -7.06 -7.64
N TRP A 134 13.41 -7.71 -6.95
CA TRP A 134 13.81 -9.10 -7.23
C TRP A 134 12.93 -10.16 -6.59
N ILE A 135 11.97 -9.78 -5.73
CA ILE A 135 10.89 -10.68 -5.28
C ILE A 135 9.55 -10.35 -5.94
N GLN A 136 9.48 -9.27 -6.72
CA GLN A 136 8.24 -8.90 -7.40
C GLN A 136 7.74 -9.97 -8.39
N PRO A 137 8.58 -10.71 -9.14
CA PRO A 137 8.09 -11.72 -10.08
C PRO A 137 7.24 -12.81 -9.42
N VAL A 138 7.69 -13.41 -8.31
CA VAL A 138 6.89 -14.43 -7.60
C VAL A 138 5.59 -13.83 -7.01
N LEU A 139 5.65 -12.58 -6.54
CA LEU A 139 4.48 -11.88 -6.03
C LEU A 139 3.44 -11.68 -7.15
N ASP A 140 3.88 -11.20 -8.32
CA ASP A 140 3.00 -10.96 -9.46
C ASP A 140 2.35 -12.25 -9.98
N ASP A 141 3.12 -13.34 -10.08
CA ASP A 141 2.62 -14.66 -10.49
C ASP A 141 1.53 -15.15 -9.52
N LEU A 142 1.80 -15.09 -8.20
CA LEU A 142 0.81 -15.43 -7.17
C LEU A 142 -0.43 -14.54 -7.26
N VAL A 143 -0.27 -13.24 -7.45
CA VAL A 143 -1.39 -12.32 -7.50
C VAL A 143 -2.27 -12.55 -8.72
N LEU A 144 -1.69 -12.78 -9.90
CA LEU A 144 -2.48 -13.07 -11.10
C LEU A 144 -3.28 -14.36 -10.93
N GLU A 145 -2.68 -15.41 -10.35
CA GLU A 145 -3.39 -16.64 -10.02
C GLU A 145 -4.53 -16.41 -9.02
N MET A 146 -4.29 -15.61 -7.97
CA MET A 146 -5.32 -15.30 -6.97
C MET A 146 -6.43 -14.41 -7.54
N MET A 147 -6.10 -13.48 -8.46
CA MET A 147 -7.09 -12.69 -9.20
C MET A 147 -7.98 -13.59 -10.05
N GLU A 148 -7.41 -14.57 -10.75
CA GLU A 148 -8.18 -15.52 -11.54
C GLU A 148 -9.21 -16.25 -10.67
N ARG A 149 -8.83 -16.65 -9.45
CA ARG A 149 -9.71 -17.36 -8.51
C ARG A 149 -10.76 -16.45 -7.88
N TYR A 150 -10.38 -15.27 -7.42
CA TYR A 150 -11.16 -14.48 -6.46
C TYR A 150 -11.70 -13.15 -6.99
N ASN A 151 -11.29 -12.67 -8.17
CA ASN A 151 -11.73 -11.38 -8.72
C ASN A 151 -12.86 -11.47 -9.76
N LYS A 152 -13.83 -12.38 -9.60
CA LYS A 152 -14.90 -12.56 -10.59
C LYS A 152 -15.77 -11.29 -10.75
N ASP A 153 -16.56 -10.97 -9.73
CA ASP A 153 -17.47 -9.82 -9.76
C ASP A 153 -16.87 -8.55 -9.12
N VAL A 154 -15.97 -8.75 -8.15
CA VAL A 154 -15.35 -7.68 -7.34
C VAL A 154 -13.84 -7.91 -7.22
N PRO A 155 -13.02 -6.85 -7.15
CA PRO A 155 -11.57 -6.96 -7.03
C PRO A 155 -11.11 -7.25 -5.59
N ILE A 156 -11.28 -8.50 -5.13
CA ILE A 156 -10.81 -8.93 -3.81
C ILE A 156 -9.29 -8.82 -3.69
N VAL A 157 -8.57 -9.33 -4.69
CA VAL A 157 -7.11 -9.33 -4.76
C VAL A 157 -6.65 -8.03 -5.41
N GLN A 158 -5.84 -7.25 -4.68
CA GLN A 158 -5.32 -5.97 -5.18
C GLN A 158 -3.79 -5.93 -5.13
N ASN A 159 -3.16 -5.89 -6.31
CA ASN A 159 -1.69 -5.77 -6.41
C ASN A 159 -1.23 -4.34 -6.11
N THR A 160 0.04 -4.16 -5.72
CA THR A 160 0.67 -2.85 -5.62
C THR A 160 1.70 -2.66 -6.73
N TYR A 161 1.63 -1.54 -7.44
CA TYR A 161 2.62 -1.18 -8.46
C TYR A 161 3.42 0.04 -8.02
N GLN A 162 4.76 -0.09 -8.05
CA GLN A 162 5.69 0.97 -7.70
C GLN A 162 6.12 1.73 -8.97
N MET A 163 5.61 2.95 -9.14
CA MET A 163 5.81 3.77 -10.35
C MET A 163 7.23 4.34 -10.50
N TYR A 164 8.08 4.15 -9.49
CA TYR A 164 9.49 4.45 -9.60
C TYR A 164 10.25 3.46 -10.47
N ARG A 165 9.67 2.32 -10.89
CA ARG A 165 10.34 1.35 -11.77
C ARG A 165 10.10 1.73 -13.22
N HIS A 166 11.12 1.60 -14.05
CA HIS A 166 11.00 1.90 -15.49
C HIS A 166 10.06 0.93 -16.22
N ASP A 167 9.81 -0.27 -15.67
CA ASP A 167 8.94 -1.28 -16.25
C ASP A 167 7.48 -1.21 -15.75
N ALA A 168 7.18 -0.30 -14.81
CA ALA A 168 5.93 -0.34 -14.06
C ALA A 168 4.69 -0.15 -14.95
N ILE A 169 4.73 0.79 -15.90
CA ILE A 169 3.61 1.06 -16.82
C ILE A 169 3.35 -0.15 -17.71
N HIS A 170 4.42 -0.70 -18.31
CA HIS A 170 4.31 -1.87 -19.18
C HIS A 170 3.75 -3.07 -18.43
N ARG A 171 4.31 -3.38 -17.25
CA ARG A 171 3.87 -4.48 -16.39
C ARG A 171 2.42 -4.33 -15.97
N LEU A 172 2.01 -3.13 -15.57
CA LEU A 172 0.62 -2.84 -15.20
C LEU A 172 -0.34 -3.06 -16.37
N LYS A 173 0.00 -2.56 -17.56
CA LYS A 173 -0.84 -2.70 -18.76
C LYS A 173 -0.95 -4.17 -19.18
N GLU A 174 0.14 -4.93 -19.06
CA GLU A 174 0.14 -6.36 -19.35
C GLU A 174 -0.73 -7.13 -18.35
N HIS A 175 -0.63 -6.85 -17.05
CA HIS A 175 -1.48 -7.50 -16.05
C HIS A 175 -2.96 -7.13 -16.22
N HIS A 176 -3.25 -5.89 -16.64
CA HIS A 176 -4.61 -5.51 -16.99
C HIS A 176 -5.12 -6.32 -18.20
N ARG A 177 -4.30 -6.49 -19.24
CA ARG A 177 -4.63 -7.34 -20.40
C ARG A 177 -4.91 -8.78 -19.99
N ILE A 178 -4.06 -9.36 -19.15
CA ILE A 178 -4.24 -10.72 -18.61
C ILE A 178 -5.55 -10.82 -17.82
N ALA A 179 -5.87 -9.83 -16.97
CA ALA A 179 -7.13 -9.79 -16.22
C ALA A 179 -8.36 -9.75 -17.14
N LEU A 180 -8.30 -9.00 -18.24
CA LEU A 180 -9.35 -8.97 -19.26
C LEU A 180 -9.52 -10.34 -19.95
N ASP A 181 -8.41 -10.97 -20.34
CA ASP A 181 -8.43 -12.30 -20.98
C ASP A 181 -9.02 -13.37 -20.06
N MET A 182 -8.74 -13.29 -18.76
CA MET A 182 -9.29 -14.18 -17.73
C MET A 182 -10.76 -13.86 -17.37
N GLY A 183 -11.29 -12.72 -17.83
CA GLY A 183 -12.64 -12.25 -17.49
C GLY A 183 -12.81 -11.89 -16.02
N VAL A 184 -11.77 -11.32 -15.38
CA VAL A 184 -11.79 -10.91 -13.96
C VAL A 184 -11.60 -9.40 -13.79
N LYS A 185 -12.05 -8.86 -12.66
CA LYS A 185 -11.87 -7.46 -12.29
C LYS A 185 -10.42 -7.17 -11.90
N PHE A 186 -9.84 -6.11 -12.45
CA PHE A 186 -8.46 -5.74 -12.15
C PHE A 186 -8.41 -4.74 -10.99
N GLY A 187 -8.00 -5.23 -9.82
CA GLY A 187 -7.83 -4.44 -8.60
C GLY A 187 -6.38 -4.07 -8.34
N LEU A 188 -6.07 -2.81 -8.03
CA LEU A 188 -4.70 -2.41 -7.72
C LEU A 188 -4.54 -1.14 -6.89
N LYS A 189 -3.35 -0.95 -6.34
CA LYS A 189 -2.84 0.28 -5.74
C LYS A 189 -1.59 0.74 -6.48
N ILE A 190 -1.47 2.03 -6.79
CA ILE A 190 -0.20 2.62 -7.24
C ILE A 190 0.45 3.42 -6.12
N VAL A 191 1.76 3.27 -6.00
CA VAL A 191 2.66 4.06 -5.14
C VAL A 191 3.83 4.56 -5.98
N ARG A 192 4.61 5.53 -5.49
CA ARG A 192 5.92 5.81 -6.12
C ARG A 192 6.87 4.65 -5.87
N GLY A 193 7.18 4.37 -4.61
CA GLY A 193 8.12 3.33 -4.19
C GLY A 193 8.76 3.73 -2.86
N ALA A 194 9.28 2.75 -2.12
CA ALA A 194 9.79 2.96 -0.76
C ALA A 194 11.21 2.40 -0.53
N TYR A 195 11.86 1.85 -1.57
CA TYR A 195 13.10 1.09 -1.45
C TYR A 195 14.23 1.65 -2.35
N MET A 196 14.16 2.93 -2.75
CA MET A 196 15.02 3.54 -3.78
C MET A 196 16.52 3.36 -3.54
N GLU A 197 16.94 3.58 -2.29
CA GLU A 197 18.33 3.50 -1.86
C GLU A 197 18.86 2.06 -1.97
N ILE A 198 18.05 1.09 -1.53
CA ILE A 198 18.39 -0.34 -1.57
C ILE A 198 18.45 -0.83 -3.02
N GLU A 199 17.50 -0.43 -3.86
CA GLU A 199 17.48 -0.81 -5.28
C GLU A 199 18.73 -0.32 -6.02
N ARG A 200 19.14 0.94 -5.77
CA ARG A 200 20.36 1.51 -6.38
C ARG A 200 21.63 0.88 -5.84
N ALA A 201 21.69 0.64 -4.52
CA ALA A 201 22.84 -0.01 -3.89
C ALA A 201 23.05 -1.42 -4.45
N ARG A 202 21.99 -2.22 -4.54
CA ARG A 202 22.04 -3.58 -5.12
C ARG A 202 22.47 -3.56 -6.58
N ALA A 203 21.90 -2.65 -7.39
CA ALA A 203 22.26 -2.51 -8.80
C ALA A 203 23.76 -2.19 -8.99
N ALA A 204 24.30 -1.28 -8.18
CA ALA A 204 25.72 -0.95 -8.19
C ALA A 204 26.61 -2.12 -7.74
N GLU A 205 26.22 -2.86 -6.70
CA GLU A 205 26.95 -4.02 -6.18
C GLU A 205 26.98 -5.18 -7.19
N MET A 206 25.84 -5.48 -7.82
CA MET A 206 25.70 -6.60 -8.75
C MET A 206 26.06 -6.23 -10.20
N GLY A 207 26.35 -4.95 -10.50
CA GLY A 207 26.80 -4.49 -11.81
C GLY A 207 25.73 -4.45 -12.90
N TYR A 208 24.45 -4.34 -12.54
CA TYR A 208 23.34 -4.20 -13.49
C TYR A 208 22.73 -2.79 -13.44
N PRO A 209 22.03 -2.31 -14.49
CA PRO A 209 21.39 -1.00 -14.48
C PRO A 209 20.34 -0.85 -13.36
N SER A 210 20.28 0.31 -12.71
CA SER A 210 19.23 0.60 -11.72
C SER A 210 17.83 0.30 -12.29
N PRO A 211 16.99 -0.48 -11.59
CA PRO A 211 15.66 -0.85 -12.08
C PRO A 211 14.63 0.28 -11.90
N ILE A 212 15.07 1.39 -11.30
CA ILE A 212 14.24 2.55 -11.00
C ILE A 212 14.59 3.75 -11.87
N GLN A 213 13.62 4.64 -12.02
CA GLN A 213 13.68 5.89 -12.74
C GLN A 213 14.87 6.75 -12.28
N PRO A 214 15.45 7.55 -13.21
CA PRO A 214 16.66 8.32 -12.92
C PRO A 214 16.43 9.35 -11.81
N ASP A 215 15.23 9.94 -11.78
CA ASP A 215 14.87 10.98 -10.83
C ASP A 215 13.38 10.97 -10.46
N LYS A 216 13.03 11.86 -9.53
CA LYS A 216 11.67 12.03 -9.05
C LYS A 216 10.73 12.58 -10.15
N PRO A 217 11.09 13.59 -10.95
CA PRO A 217 10.26 14.03 -12.09
C PRO A 217 9.88 12.89 -13.05
N ALA A 218 10.80 12.00 -13.40
CA ALA A 218 10.50 10.83 -14.23
C ALA A 218 9.49 9.88 -13.56
N THR A 219 9.65 9.62 -12.25
CA THR A 219 8.65 8.87 -11.48
C THR A 219 7.29 9.56 -11.43
N ASP A 220 7.26 10.89 -11.24
CA ASP A 220 6.02 11.68 -11.19
C ASP A 220 5.29 11.68 -12.53
N HIS A 221 6.05 11.71 -13.65
CA HIS A 221 5.51 11.63 -15.00
C HIS A 221 4.75 10.30 -15.18
N ASP A 222 5.41 9.18 -14.91
CA ASP A 222 4.83 7.85 -15.07
C ASP A 222 3.65 7.62 -14.13
N PHE A 223 3.76 8.07 -12.87
CA PHE A 223 2.66 8.01 -11.90
C PHE A 223 1.42 8.73 -12.42
N ASN A 224 1.58 9.91 -13.02
CA ASN A 224 0.48 10.69 -13.56
C ASN A 224 -0.04 10.16 -14.92
N GLU A 225 0.82 9.53 -15.73
CA GLU A 225 0.40 8.83 -16.96
C GLU A 225 -0.55 7.67 -16.60
N VAL A 226 -0.19 6.88 -15.60
CA VAL A 226 -0.99 5.74 -15.14
C VAL A 226 -2.34 6.16 -14.55
N ILE A 227 -2.42 7.32 -13.86
CA ILE A 227 -3.72 7.87 -13.44
C ILE A 227 -4.65 8.07 -14.63
N ARG A 228 -4.15 8.64 -15.74
CA ARG A 228 -4.98 8.87 -16.94
C ARG A 228 -5.42 7.55 -17.57
N TYR A 229 -4.51 6.58 -17.63
CA TYR A 229 -4.81 5.23 -18.10
C TYR A 229 -5.95 4.58 -17.30
N PHE A 230 -5.97 4.73 -15.97
CA PHE A 230 -7.06 4.22 -15.15
C PHE A 230 -8.39 4.88 -15.47
N MET A 231 -8.39 6.20 -15.63
CA MET A 231 -9.62 6.93 -15.97
C MET A 231 -10.17 6.45 -17.32
N ASP A 232 -9.32 6.18 -18.30
CA ASP A 232 -9.72 5.65 -19.61
C ASP A 232 -10.30 4.22 -19.54
N HIS A 233 -10.06 3.47 -18.46
CA HIS A 233 -10.40 2.05 -18.32
C HIS A 233 -11.17 1.77 -17.01
N LEU A 234 -11.97 2.74 -16.55
CA LEU A 234 -12.74 2.69 -15.30
C LEU A 234 -13.73 1.51 -15.18
N ASP A 235 -14.20 0.98 -16.30
CA ASP A 235 -15.15 -0.15 -16.33
C ASP A 235 -14.50 -1.50 -15.94
N THR A 236 -13.17 -1.58 -16.07
CA THR A 236 -12.40 -2.82 -15.91
C THR A 236 -11.35 -2.73 -14.80
N ILE A 237 -10.98 -1.50 -14.38
CA ILE A 237 -9.97 -1.25 -13.34
C ILE A 237 -10.60 -0.61 -12.11
N HIS A 238 -10.35 -1.21 -10.95
CA HIS A 238 -10.60 -0.63 -9.64
C HIS A 238 -9.25 -0.30 -9.00
N PHE A 239 -9.05 0.98 -8.66
CA PHE A 239 -7.73 1.47 -8.32
C PHE A 239 -7.70 2.36 -7.09
N MET A 240 -6.54 2.31 -6.43
CA MET A 240 -6.17 3.19 -5.33
C MET A 240 -4.93 4.00 -5.73
N VAL A 241 -5.03 5.33 -5.65
CA VAL A 241 -3.89 6.25 -5.84
C VAL A 241 -3.32 6.61 -4.48
N ALA A 242 -2.22 5.95 -4.11
CA ALA A 242 -1.53 6.18 -2.84
C ALA A 242 -0.39 7.19 -3.00
N THR A 243 -0.63 8.43 -2.59
CA THR A 243 0.30 9.54 -2.79
C THR A 243 0.06 10.67 -1.80
N HIS A 244 1.15 11.24 -1.27
CA HIS A 244 1.12 12.51 -0.56
C HIS A 244 1.37 13.71 -1.47
N ASN A 245 1.53 13.50 -2.78
CA ASN A 245 1.76 14.60 -3.72
C ASN A 245 0.43 15.28 -4.09
N GLU A 246 0.35 16.58 -3.79
CA GLU A 246 -0.83 17.41 -4.08
C GLU A 246 -1.17 17.44 -5.57
N VAL A 247 -0.17 17.53 -6.46
CA VAL A 247 -0.38 17.63 -7.92
C VAL A 247 -1.01 16.34 -8.45
N SER A 248 -0.49 15.18 -8.06
CA SER A 248 -1.08 13.88 -8.48
C SER A 248 -2.48 13.68 -7.90
N SER A 249 -2.72 14.11 -6.66
CA SER A 249 -4.05 14.03 -6.04
C SER A 249 -5.05 14.96 -6.72
N GLN A 250 -4.62 16.18 -7.04
CA GLN A 250 -5.44 17.16 -7.77
C GLN A 250 -5.73 16.70 -9.20
N LEU A 251 -4.76 16.08 -9.89
CA LEU A 251 -4.97 15.52 -11.23
C LEU A 251 -6.12 14.50 -11.23
N LEU A 252 -6.11 13.53 -10.31
CA LEU A 252 -7.19 12.55 -10.23
C LEU A 252 -8.53 13.22 -9.90
N ALA A 253 -8.57 14.13 -8.92
CA ALA A 253 -9.79 14.84 -8.58
C ALA A 253 -10.36 15.64 -9.78
N GLN A 254 -9.51 16.34 -10.53
CA GLN A 254 -9.89 17.06 -11.75
C GLN A 254 -10.47 16.12 -12.80
N LEU A 255 -9.83 14.98 -13.05
CA LEU A 255 -10.31 14.01 -14.04
C LEU A 255 -11.66 13.38 -13.65
N ILE A 256 -11.93 13.21 -12.35
CA ILE A 256 -13.24 12.75 -11.86
C ILE A 256 -14.30 13.82 -12.17
N ASP A 257 -14.02 15.08 -11.82
CA ASP A 257 -14.94 16.21 -12.01
C ASP A 257 -15.22 16.46 -13.52
N GLU A 258 -14.18 16.46 -14.35
CA GLU A 258 -14.27 16.65 -15.80
C GLU A 258 -15.11 15.60 -16.50
N ARG A 259 -15.12 14.36 -15.98
CA ARG A 259 -15.94 13.25 -16.51
C ARG A 259 -17.33 13.20 -15.88
N GLY A 260 -17.66 14.12 -14.98
CA GLY A 260 -18.96 14.14 -14.28
C GLY A 260 -19.22 12.90 -13.42
N LEU A 261 -18.14 12.25 -12.95
CA LEU A 261 -18.26 11.04 -12.12
C LEU A 261 -18.60 11.43 -10.67
N PRO A 262 -19.35 10.58 -9.95
CA PRO A 262 -19.56 10.79 -8.52
C PRO A 262 -18.23 10.76 -7.76
N HIS A 263 -18.03 11.65 -6.79
CA HIS A 263 -16.78 11.70 -6.01
C HIS A 263 -16.55 10.40 -5.22
N ASP A 264 -17.62 9.73 -4.81
CA ASP A 264 -17.62 8.44 -4.13
C ASP A 264 -17.69 7.25 -5.09
N HIS A 265 -17.24 7.42 -6.35
CA HIS A 265 -17.19 6.34 -7.34
C HIS A 265 -16.51 5.09 -6.76
N PRO A 266 -17.17 3.91 -6.77
CA PRO A 266 -16.73 2.74 -6.00
C PRO A 266 -15.40 2.13 -6.48
N HIS A 267 -14.93 2.51 -7.66
CA HIS A 267 -13.70 2.00 -8.26
C HIS A 267 -12.48 2.89 -7.97
N ILE A 268 -12.69 4.07 -7.35
CA ILE A 268 -11.63 5.08 -7.19
C ILE A 268 -11.41 5.33 -5.71
N TYR A 269 -10.17 5.13 -5.24
CA TYR A 269 -9.76 5.48 -3.89
C TYR A 269 -8.52 6.37 -3.89
N PHE A 270 -8.53 7.38 -3.03
CA PHE A 270 -7.34 8.14 -2.65
C PHE A 270 -6.74 7.57 -1.37
N SER A 271 -5.42 7.48 -1.29
CA SER A 271 -4.75 6.95 -0.10
C SER A 271 -3.52 7.72 0.31
N GLN A 272 -3.35 7.89 1.62
CA GLN A 272 -2.16 8.47 2.25
C GLN A 272 -1.75 7.64 3.48
N LEU A 273 -0.48 7.71 3.86
CA LEU A 273 -0.04 7.14 5.13
C LEU A 273 -0.63 7.92 6.32
N TYR A 274 -0.94 7.19 7.40
CA TYR A 274 -1.33 7.80 8.66
C TYR A 274 -0.20 8.67 9.23
N GLY A 275 -0.57 9.85 9.75
CA GLY A 275 0.38 10.84 10.24
C GLY A 275 0.97 11.77 9.18
N MET A 276 0.62 11.61 7.89
CA MET A 276 1.22 12.40 6.81
C MET A 276 0.17 13.05 5.92
N SER A 277 0.34 14.34 5.59
CA SER A 277 -0.49 15.06 4.62
C SER A 277 -1.99 15.01 4.89
N ASP A 278 -2.35 15.21 6.15
CA ASP A 278 -3.73 15.32 6.61
C ASP A 278 -4.51 16.43 5.90
N HIS A 279 -3.84 17.49 5.44
CA HIS A 279 -4.48 18.52 4.62
C HIS A 279 -4.96 17.97 3.28
N ILE A 280 -4.28 17.01 2.66
CA ILE A 280 -4.76 16.37 1.43
C ILE A 280 -5.94 15.47 1.77
N THR A 281 -5.74 14.56 2.74
CA THR A 281 -6.73 13.55 3.14
C THR A 281 -8.06 14.18 3.54
N PHE A 282 -8.04 15.15 4.47
CA PHE A 282 -9.28 15.69 5.02
C PHE A 282 -10.01 16.63 4.05
N ASN A 283 -9.30 17.35 3.18
CA ASN A 283 -9.96 18.16 2.14
C ASN A 283 -10.62 17.27 1.07
N LEU A 284 -10.00 16.15 0.68
CA LEU A 284 -10.62 15.19 -0.23
C LEU A 284 -11.85 14.54 0.40
N ALA A 285 -11.76 14.08 1.65
CA ALA A 285 -12.88 13.44 2.33
C ALA A 285 -14.04 14.40 2.59
N GLU A 286 -13.76 15.67 2.91
CA GLU A 286 -14.78 16.72 3.05
C GLU A 286 -15.53 17.00 1.75
N LYS A 287 -14.87 16.82 0.60
CA LYS A 287 -15.50 16.89 -0.73
C LYS A 287 -16.26 15.63 -1.13
N GLY A 288 -16.27 14.59 -0.29
CA GLY A 288 -17.00 13.35 -0.55
C GLY A 288 -16.26 12.33 -1.41
N TYR A 289 -14.94 12.50 -1.64
CA TYR A 289 -14.16 11.45 -2.30
C TYR A 289 -13.97 10.24 -1.38
N ASN A 290 -13.83 9.06 -1.98
CA ASN A 290 -13.40 7.86 -1.28
C ASN A 290 -11.93 7.99 -0.85
N VAL A 291 -11.70 8.25 0.45
CA VAL A 291 -10.35 8.44 1.00
C VAL A 291 -10.08 7.43 2.11
N VAL A 292 -8.90 6.81 2.06
CA VAL A 292 -8.42 5.88 3.08
C VAL A 292 -7.03 6.29 3.59
N LYS A 293 -6.75 6.02 4.87
CA LYS A 293 -5.40 6.10 5.42
C LYS A 293 -4.83 4.70 5.60
N TYR A 294 -3.58 4.53 5.20
CA TYR A 294 -2.79 3.35 5.53
C TYR A 294 -2.28 3.47 6.97
N VAL A 295 -2.82 2.63 7.85
CA VAL A 295 -2.60 2.68 9.30
C VAL A 295 -1.87 1.42 9.74
N PRO A 296 -0.54 1.49 9.87
CA PRO A 296 0.23 0.37 10.40
C PRO A 296 -0.01 0.24 11.90
N TYR A 297 0.10 -0.98 12.40
CA TYR A 297 0.03 -1.28 13.83
C TYR A 297 0.94 -2.46 14.16
N GLY A 298 1.34 -2.53 15.43
CA GLY A 298 2.24 -3.56 15.93
C GLY A 298 3.11 -3.05 17.07
N GLU A 299 3.85 -3.93 17.73
CA GLU A 299 4.69 -3.55 18.86
C GLU A 299 5.79 -2.54 18.47
N VAL A 300 6.18 -1.69 19.41
CA VAL A 300 7.19 -0.64 19.17
C VAL A 300 8.53 -1.20 18.65
N LYS A 301 8.86 -2.46 18.96
CA LYS A 301 10.08 -3.11 18.48
C LYS A 301 9.96 -3.52 17.00
N THR A 302 8.84 -4.10 16.59
CA THR A 302 8.60 -4.53 15.21
C THR A 302 8.38 -3.34 14.28
N MET A 303 7.86 -2.23 14.79
CA MET A 303 7.62 -1.00 14.02
C MET A 303 8.87 -0.18 13.70
N MET A 304 10.06 -0.52 14.24
CA MET A 304 11.25 0.32 14.06
C MET A 304 11.69 0.49 12.59
N PRO A 305 11.79 -0.57 11.76
CA PRO A 305 12.14 -0.42 10.34
C PRO A 305 11.16 0.49 9.60
N TYR A 306 9.86 0.32 9.84
CA TYR A 306 8.82 1.19 9.29
C TYR A 306 9.03 2.66 9.68
N LEU A 307 9.28 2.93 10.98
CA LEU A 307 9.49 4.28 11.47
C LEU A 307 10.75 4.94 10.90
N PHE A 308 11.83 4.20 10.70
CA PHE A 308 13.04 4.72 10.06
C PHE A 308 12.77 5.17 8.63
N ARG A 309 12.08 4.35 7.83
CA ARG A 309 11.68 4.73 6.47
C ARG A 309 10.77 5.96 6.45
N ARG A 310 9.85 6.10 7.41
CA ARG A 310 9.01 7.31 7.55
C ARG A 310 9.83 8.54 7.91
N ALA A 311 10.88 8.41 8.72
CA ALA A 311 11.77 9.52 9.04
C ALA A 311 12.61 9.94 7.81
N GLU A 312 13.12 8.99 7.03
CA GLU A 312 13.87 9.24 5.78
C GLU A 312 12.98 9.85 4.70
N GLU A 313 11.74 9.37 4.54
CA GLU A 313 10.76 9.95 3.64
C GLU A 313 10.44 11.40 4.05
N ASN A 314 10.16 11.67 5.32
CA ASN A 314 9.89 13.06 5.76
C ASN A 314 11.10 14.00 5.61
N THR A 315 12.33 13.49 5.71
CA THR A 315 13.55 14.30 5.53
C THR A 315 13.91 14.50 4.05
N SER A 316 13.60 13.56 3.17
CA SER A 316 13.72 13.72 1.71
C SER A 316 12.58 14.59 1.15
N VAL A 317 11.43 14.62 1.81
CA VAL A 317 10.27 15.49 1.53
C VAL A 317 10.46 16.90 2.13
N LYS A 318 11.70 17.41 2.15
CA LYS A 318 12.10 18.75 2.66
C LYS A 318 11.17 19.92 2.26
N GLY A 319 10.43 19.79 1.15
CA GLY A 319 9.42 20.74 0.71
C GLY A 319 8.01 20.59 1.32
N GLN A 320 7.47 19.38 1.53
CA GLN A 320 6.06 19.23 1.94
C GLN A 320 5.85 19.40 3.44
N SER A 321 6.71 18.86 4.31
CA SER A 321 6.56 19.05 5.77
C SER A 321 6.69 20.53 6.14
N SER A 322 7.63 21.25 5.50
CA SER A 322 7.77 22.70 5.63
C SER A 322 6.53 23.47 5.14
N ARG A 323 5.85 22.95 4.12
CA ARG A 323 4.63 23.54 3.56
C ARG A 323 3.40 23.24 4.41
N GLU A 324 3.28 22.02 4.95
CA GLU A 324 2.25 21.65 5.93
C GLU A 324 2.31 22.55 7.15
N LEU A 325 3.50 22.76 7.71
CA LEU A 325 3.68 23.69 8.82
C LEU A 325 3.22 25.10 8.47
N LYS A 326 3.59 25.62 7.29
CA LYS A 326 3.11 26.93 6.80
C LYS A 326 1.59 26.99 6.64
N LEU A 327 0.96 25.92 6.17
CA LEU A 327 -0.50 25.83 6.04
C LEU A 327 -1.19 25.84 7.42
N ILE A 328 -0.65 25.09 8.38
CA ILE A 328 -1.13 25.08 9.76
C ILE A 328 -0.99 26.47 10.39
N GLU A 329 0.18 27.11 10.26
CA GLU A 329 0.40 28.47 10.75
C GLU A 329 -0.59 29.47 10.15
N LYS A 330 -0.82 29.39 8.83
CA LYS A 330 -1.80 30.22 8.13
C LYS A 330 -3.21 30.00 8.66
N GLU A 331 -3.60 28.75 8.87
CA GLU A 331 -4.93 28.40 9.39
C GLU A 331 -5.11 28.83 10.85
N VAL A 332 -4.09 28.67 11.70
CA VAL A 332 -4.10 29.16 13.09
C VAL A 332 -4.24 30.68 13.12
N ARG A 333 -3.49 31.41 12.28
CA ARG A 333 -3.63 32.88 12.18
C ARG A 333 -5.04 33.28 11.73
N ARG A 334 -5.60 32.59 10.73
CA ARG A 334 -6.98 32.83 10.25
C ARG A 334 -8.02 32.63 11.35
N ARG A 335 -7.86 31.61 12.20
CA ARG A 335 -8.77 31.33 13.33
C ARG A 335 -8.60 32.28 14.50
N LYS A 336 -7.39 32.78 14.76
CA LYS A 336 -7.09 33.78 15.80
C LYS A 336 -7.51 35.20 15.42
N GLY A 337 -7.62 35.47 14.12
CA GLY A 337 -8.12 36.75 13.58
C GLY A 337 -9.64 36.78 13.36
N LYS A 338 -10.35 35.72 13.77
CA LYS A 338 -11.80 35.71 14.00
C LYS A 338 -12.03 35.79 15.51
#